data_AF-A0A1C7NHH4-F1
#
_entry.id   AF-A0A1C7NHH4-F1
#
_cell.length_a   1.000
_cell.length_b   1.000
_cell.length_c   1.000
_cell.angle_alpha   90.00
_cell.angle_beta   90.00
_cell.angle_gamma   90.00
#
_symmetry.space_group_name_H-M   'P 1'
#
loop_
_entity.id
_entity.type
_entity.pdbx_description
1 polymer ?
#
loop_
_entity_poly.entity_id
_entity_poly.type
_entity_poly.pdbx_seq_one_letter_code
_entity_poly.pdbx_strand_id
1 'polypeptide(L)'
;MTSSIGTTPRPFLTSQKAYQLLTKVQNASAIAFTTFSILHGAQIIAANIGGARLSNHWILLGRPFYQDQHTEGLLVTGAGLLHVLAGLSKYGLRVYWKQPTNNTHRAMGYLLIPLMGLHYYLVRYLPIQYYGDSSFIDFGYVAWGLQNRPVITYSLHTALILTATYHIVGGIQKLRQKPIQTPPSVPQHGHNITHQKIEGQLRHKRRLQKSVIAGISIALLSGMVIIGLDTKKIPLRHDFEQMYNTLSLFKF
;
A
#
# COMPACT_ATOMS: atom_id res chain seq x y z
N MET A 1 44.54 -40.60 -3.26
CA MET A 1 43.29 -40.12 -2.64
C MET A 1 43.28 -38.60 -2.75
N THR A 2 42.52 -38.06 -3.70
CA THR A 2 42.39 -36.62 -3.93
C THR A 2 41.45 -36.04 -2.87
N SER A 3 41.99 -35.24 -1.95
CA SER A 3 41.20 -34.51 -0.97
C SER A 3 40.33 -33.48 -1.68
N SER A 4 39.02 -33.72 -1.76
CA SER A 4 38.07 -32.70 -2.18
C SER A 4 38.07 -31.60 -1.12
N ILE A 5 38.65 -30.46 -1.46
CA ILE A 5 38.51 -29.24 -0.66
C ILE A 5 37.03 -28.88 -0.70
N GLY A 6 36.30 -29.31 0.33
CA GLY A 6 34.89 -28.99 0.52
C GLY A 6 34.74 -27.48 0.61
N THR A 7 34.25 -26.86 -0.46
CA THR A 7 33.92 -25.44 -0.45
C THR A 7 32.60 -25.27 0.30
N THR A 8 32.66 -25.24 1.63
CA THR A 8 31.49 -24.81 2.42
C THR A 8 31.08 -23.41 1.93
N PRO A 9 29.83 -23.21 1.48
CA PRO A 9 29.38 -21.91 1.00
C PRO A 9 29.60 -20.86 2.09
N ARG A 10 30.31 -19.76 1.78
CA ARG A 10 30.47 -18.66 2.74
C ARG A 10 29.05 -18.09 3.02
N PRO A 11 28.55 -18.13 4.26
CA PRO A 11 27.15 -17.76 4.58
C PRO A 11 26.82 -16.32 4.16
N PHE A 12 27.84 -15.46 4.09
CA PHE A 12 27.72 -14.10 3.57
C PHE A 12 27.37 -14.03 2.07
N LEU A 13 28.02 -14.83 1.21
CA LEU A 13 27.72 -14.85 -0.23
C LEU A 13 26.32 -15.41 -0.51
N THR A 14 25.92 -16.43 0.25
CA THR A 14 24.56 -17.00 0.17
C THR A 14 23.50 -15.99 0.61
N SER A 15 23.74 -15.27 1.72
CA SER A 15 22.80 -14.23 2.19
C SER A 15 22.72 -13.01 1.26
N GLN A 16 23.80 -12.65 0.56
CA GLN A 16 23.76 -11.62 -0.49
C GLN A 16 22.91 -12.03 -1.69
N LYS A 17 23.08 -13.27 -2.19
CA LYS A 17 22.22 -13.82 -3.26
C LYS A 17 20.75 -13.86 -2.83
N ALA A 18 20.48 -14.29 -1.59
CA ALA A 18 19.14 -14.26 -1.01
C ALA A 18 18.57 -12.85 -0.98
N TYR A 19 19.33 -11.85 -0.54
CA TYR A 19 18.89 -10.45 -0.51
C TYR A 19 18.57 -9.90 -1.91
N GLN A 20 19.35 -10.27 -2.94
CA GLN A 20 19.08 -9.90 -4.32
C GLN A 20 17.79 -10.55 -4.83
N LEU A 21 17.59 -11.85 -4.58
CA LEU A 21 16.36 -12.54 -4.93
C LEU A 21 15.15 -11.92 -4.23
N LEU A 22 15.22 -11.70 -2.91
CA LEU A 22 14.17 -11.03 -2.15
C LEU A 22 13.87 -9.63 -2.69
N THR A 23 14.88 -8.92 -3.21
CA THR A 23 14.68 -7.61 -3.83
C THR A 23 13.91 -7.72 -5.14
N LYS A 24 14.22 -8.72 -5.98
CA LYS A 24 13.44 -8.99 -7.21
C LYS A 24 11.99 -9.35 -6.87
N VAL A 25 11.78 -10.27 -5.92
CA VAL A 25 10.44 -10.69 -5.47
C VAL A 25 9.65 -9.50 -4.90
N GLN A 26 10.25 -8.71 -4.00
CA GLN A 26 9.60 -7.55 -3.40
C GLN A 26 9.22 -6.51 -4.46
N ASN A 27 10.08 -6.27 -5.47
CA ASN A 27 9.80 -5.30 -6.53
C ASN A 27 8.73 -5.80 -7.51
N ALA A 28 8.77 -7.07 -7.91
CA ALA A 28 7.78 -7.65 -8.81
C ALA A 28 6.38 -7.67 -8.17
N SER A 29 6.29 -8.14 -6.92
CA SER A 29 5.06 -8.11 -6.14
C SER A 29 4.54 -6.69 -5.89
N ALA A 30 5.43 -5.71 -5.69
CA ALA A 30 5.04 -4.30 -5.56
C ALA A 30 4.33 -3.76 -6.81
N ILE A 31 4.76 -4.15 -8.02
CA ILE A 31 4.14 -3.72 -9.27
C ILE A 31 2.69 -4.24 -9.33
N ALA A 32 2.48 -5.54 -9.10
CA ALA A 32 1.15 -6.13 -9.09
C ALA A 32 0.22 -5.47 -8.06
N PHE A 33 0.69 -5.31 -6.82
CA PHE A 33 -0.11 -4.69 -5.76
C PHE A 33 -0.39 -3.19 -6.00
N THR A 34 0.55 -2.48 -6.65
CA THR A 34 0.34 -1.07 -7.05
C THR A 34 -0.74 -0.96 -8.12
N THR A 35 -0.77 -1.87 -9.11
CA THR A 35 -1.83 -1.89 -10.13
C THR A 35 -3.20 -2.06 -9.49
N PHE A 36 -3.35 -3.02 -8.58
CA PHE A 36 -4.57 -3.17 -7.78
C PHE A 36 -4.92 -1.89 -7.02
N SER A 37 -3.96 -1.30 -6.32
CA SER A 37 -4.17 -0.09 -5.52
C SER A 37 -4.65 1.10 -6.37
N ILE A 38 -4.18 1.21 -7.62
CA ILE A 38 -4.63 2.25 -8.57
C ILE A 38 -6.09 2.00 -8.96
N LEU A 39 -6.44 0.76 -9.35
CA LEU A 39 -7.81 0.41 -9.74
C LEU A 39 -8.79 0.60 -8.57
N HIS A 40 -8.40 0.15 -7.38
CA HIS A 40 -9.18 0.31 -6.15
C HIS A 40 -9.33 1.79 -5.75
N GLY A 41 -8.24 2.56 -5.81
CA GLY A 41 -8.28 4.00 -5.53
C GLY A 41 -9.14 4.78 -6.53
N ALA A 42 -9.14 4.40 -7.81
CA ALA A 42 -9.96 5.02 -8.85
C ALA A 42 -11.47 4.93 -8.53
N GLN A 43 -11.91 3.83 -7.94
CA GLN A 43 -13.32 3.66 -7.52
C GLN A 43 -13.73 4.69 -6.46
N ILE A 44 -12.83 5.02 -5.53
CA ILE A 44 -13.07 6.04 -4.51
C ILE A 44 -13.03 7.44 -5.15
N ILE A 45 -12.05 7.69 -6.01
CA ILE A 45 -11.91 9.00 -6.70
C ILE A 45 -13.12 9.30 -7.57
N ALA A 46 -13.73 8.29 -8.19
CA ALA A 46 -14.95 8.42 -8.99
C ALA A 46 -16.11 9.11 -8.25
N ALA A 47 -16.17 9.01 -6.92
CA ALA A 47 -17.19 9.69 -6.12
C ALA A 47 -17.12 11.22 -6.27
N ASN A 48 -15.93 11.79 -6.49
CA ASN A 48 -15.75 13.23 -6.71
C ASN A 48 -16.43 13.74 -8.00
N ILE A 49 -16.80 12.83 -8.91
CA ILE A 49 -17.40 13.19 -10.20
C ILE A 49 -18.89 12.85 -10.20
N GLY A 50 -19.25 11.62 -9.82
CA GLY A 50 -20.61 11.10 -9.96
C GLY A 50 -21.20 10.50 -8.69
N GLY A 51 -20.66 10.87 -7.53
CA GLY A 51 -21.15 10.41 -6.23
C GLY A 51 -20.97 8.90 -6.00
N ALA A 52 -21.65 8.38 -4.98
CA ALA A 52 -21.57 6.98 -4.60
C ALA A 52 -22.04 6.04 -5.72
N ARG A 53 -22.96 6.50 -6.58
CA ARG A 53 -23.43 5.75 -7.75
C ARG A 53 -22.31 5.43 -8.72
N LEU A 54 -21.49 6.43 -9.09
CA LEU A 54 -20.39 6.21 -10.02
C LEU A 54 -19.32 5.32 -9.41
N SER A 55 -19.00 5.51 -8.13
CA SER A 55 -18.11 4.63 -7.39
C SER A 55 -18.57 3.17 -7.40
N ASN A 56 -19.85 2.91 -7.17
CA ASN A 56 -20.41 1.56 -7.27
C ASN A 56 -20.29 0.98 -8.69
N HIS A 57 -20.54 1.79 -9.73
CA HIS A 57 -20.34 1.36 -11.12
C HIS A 57 -18.88 0.94 -11.39
N TRP A 58 -17.91 1.70 -10.88
CA TRP A 58 -16.49 1.36 -11.00
C TRP A 58 -16.11 0.08 -10.24
N ILE A 59 -16.72 -0.20 -9.09
CA ILE A 59 -16.56 -1.50 -8.41
C ILE A 59 -17.06 -2.64 -9.31
N LEU A 60 -18.22 -2.48 -9.94
CA LEU A 60 -18.79 -3.50 -10.82
C LEU A 60 -17.90 -3.76 -12.04
N LEU A 61 -17.29 -2.72 -12.61
CA LEU A 61 -16.31 -2.84 -13.69
C LEU A 61 -15.02 -3.56 -13.23
N GLY A 62 -14.64 -3.37 -11.97
CA GLY A 62 -13.45 -3.99 -11.37
C GLY A 62 -13.62 -5.47 -11.02
N ARG A 63 -14.85 -5.92 -10.76
CA ARG A 63 -15.18 -7.29 -10.31
C ARG A 63 -14.47 -8.40 -11.10
N PRO A 64 -14.55 -8.42 -12.45
CA PRO A 64 -13.92 -9.51 -13.22
C PRO A 64 -12.40 -9.55 -13.13
N PHE A 65 -11.74 -8.42 -12.83
CA PHE A 65 -10.29 -8.31 -12.91
C PHE A 65 -9.57 -8.70 -11.62
N TYR A 66 -10.21 -8.52 -10.46
CA TYR A 66 -9.55 -8.78 -9.18
C TYR A 66 -10.48 -9.26 -8.06
N GLN A 67 -11.78 -9.48 -8.30
CA GLN A 67 -12.71 -10.05 -7.31
C GLN A 67 -13.20 -11.47 -7.65
N ASP A 68 -12.58 -12.11 -8.64
CA ASP A 68 -12.88 -13.50 -9.00
C ASP A 68 -12.17 -14.48 -8.05
N GLN A 69 -12.80 -15.64 -7.81
CA GLN A 69 -12.45 -16.62 -6.78
C GLN A 69 -10.99 -17.12 -6.87
N HIS A 70 -10.40 -17.16 -8.07
CA HIS A 70 -9.04 -17.66 -8.27
C HIS A 70 -8.01 -16.53 -8.45
N THR A 71 -8.42 -15.40 -9.03
CA THR A 71 -7.51 -14.28 -9.33
C THR A 71 -7.29 -13.35 -8.14
N GLU A 72 -8.30 -13.12 -7.30
CA GLU A 72 -8.21 -12.21 -6.15
C GLU A 72 -7.22 -12.69 -5.09
N GLY A 73 -7.31 -13.97 -4.74
CA GLY A 73 -6.44 -14.60 -3.74
C GLY A 73 -4.98 -14.59 -4.18
N LEU A 74 -4.72 -14.83 -5.47
CA LEU A 74 -3.36 -14.94 -5.98
C LEU A 74 -2.74 -13.59 -6.32
N LEU A 75 -3.47 -12.72 -7.04
CA LEU A 75 -2.93 -11.47 -7.56
C LEU A 75 -2.91 -10.34 -6.54
N VAL A 76 -3.94 -10.22 -5.71
CA VAL A 76 -4.04 -9.12 -4.73
C VAL A 76 -3.47 -9.57 -3.40
N THR A 77 -4.05 -10.63 -2.82
CA THR A 77 -3.62 -11.13 -1.51
C THR A 77 -2.23 -11.74 -1.59
N GLY A 78 -1.96 -12.56 -2.61
CA GLY A 78 -0.65 -13.17 -2.83
C GLY A 78 0.46 -12.14 -3.11
N ALA A 79 0.23 -11.15 -3.98
CA ALA A 79 1.22 -10.10 -4.21
C ALA A 79 1.48 -9.25 -2.95
N GLY A 80 0.43 -8.86 -2.23
CA GLY A 80 0.56 -8.11 -0.98
C GLY A 80 1.37 -8.90 0.07
N LEU A 81 1.04 -10.17 0.28
CA LEU A 81 1.76 -11.05 1.20
C LEU A 81 3.22 -11.26 0.79
N LEU A 82 3.48 -11.57 -0.48
CA LEU A 82 4.86 -11.73 -0.98
C LEU A 82 5.68 -10.45 -0.81
N HIS A 83 5.07 -9.29 -1.05
CA HIS A 83 5.74 -8.00 -0.85
C HIS A 83 6.14 -7.80 0.62
N VAL A 84 5.22 -8.04 1.55
CA VAL A 84 5.45 -7.90 3.00
C VAL A 84 6.50 -8.90 3.48
N LEU A 85 6.35 -10.18 3.14
CA LEU A 85 7.27 -11.23 3.55
C LEU A 85 8.69 -10.98 3.03
N ALA A 86 8.84 -10.59 1.76
CA ALA A 86 10.13 -10.25 1.19
C ALA A 86 10.76 -9.02 1.87
N GLY A 87 9.95 -8.01 2.19
CA GLY A 87 10.37 -6.81 2.93
C GLY A 87 10.85 -7.11 4.35
N LEU A 88 10.09 -7.92 5.10
CA LEU A 88 10.44 -8.36 6.46
C LEU A 88 11.71 -9.22 6.45
N SER A 89 11.83 -10.13 5.48
CA SER A 89 13.02 -10.98 5.32
C SER A 89 14.27 -10.15 5.04
N LYS A 90 14.16 -9.14 4.17
CA LYS A 90 15.25 -8.18 3.90
C LYS A 90 15.60 -7.33 5.11
N TYR A 91 14.62 -6.98 5.94
CA TYR A 91 14.88 -6.31 7.21
C TYR A 91 15.68 -7.21 8.15
N GLY A 92 15.29 -8.48 8.29
CA GLY A 92 16.03 -9.47 9.09
C GLY A 92 17.48 -9.62 8.63
N LEU A 93 17.73 -9.71 7.31
CA LEU A 93 19.09 -9.75 6.76
C LEU A 93 19.89 -8.46 7.06
N ARG A 94 19.27 -7.27 7.01
CA ARG A 94 19.93 -6.01 7.37
C ARG A 94 20.31 -5.97 8.86
N VAL A 95 19.42 -6.44 9.74
CA VAL A 95 19.70 -6.54 11.18
C VAL A 95 20.85 -7.50 11.43
N TYR A 96 20.82 -8.67 10.78
CA TYR A 96 21.91 -9.66 10.85
C TYR A 96 23.26 -9.07 10.39
N TRP A 97 23.26 -8.24 9.35
CA TRP A 97 24.45 -7.53 8.86
C TRP A 97 24.79 -6.23 9.62
N LYS A 98 24.10 -5.92 10.72
CA LYS A 98 24.30 -4.66 11.50
C LYS A 98 24.20 -3.38 10.66
N GLN A 99 23.34 -3.39 9.64
CA GLN A 99 23.12 -2.25 8.74
C GLN A 99 22.04 -1.30 9.28
N PRO A 100 22.11 0.02 8.99
CA PRO A 100 21.13 0.98 9.49
C PRO A 100 19.70 0.68 9.03
N THR A 101 18.79 0.60 10.00
CA THR A 101 17.41 0.17 9.79
C THR A 101 16.38 1.29 9.78
N ASN A 102 16.75 2.52 10.15
CA ASN A 102 15.86 3.67 10.10
C ASN A 102 15.58 4.11 8.65
N ASN A 103 14.31 4.25 8.28
CA ASN A 103 13.88 4.86 7.02
C ASN A 103 12.39 5.16 7.10
N THR A 104 11.98 6.40 6.80
CA THR A 104 10.56 6.80 6.86
C THR A 104 9.67 5.93 5.99
N HIS A 105 10.11 5.55 4.78
CA HIS A 105 9.31 4.67 3.92
C HIS A 105 9.18 3.24 4.48
N ARG A 106 10.18 2.74 5.22
CA ARG A 106 10.06 1.45 5.95
C ARG A 106 9.06 1.57 7.10
N ALA A 107 9.15 2.64 7.89
CA ALA A 107 8.22 2.91 8.99
C ALA A 107 6.77 2.98 8.49
N MET A 108 6.52 3.66 7.38
CA MET A 108 5.20 3.71 6.74
C MET A 108 4.74 2.33 6.24
N GLY A 109 5.67 1.50 5.75
CA GLY A 109 5.36 0.11 5.38
C GLY A 109 4.95 -0.73 6.58
N TYR A 110 5.62 -0.59 7.73
CA TYR A 110 5.23 -1.32 8.95
C TYR A 110 3.90 -0.86 9.53
N LEU A 111 3.62 0.44 9.50
CA LEU A 111 2.33 0.97 9.90
C LEU A 111 1.20 0.50 8.95
N LEU A 112 1.51 0.33 7.66
CA LEU A 112 0.53 -0.12 6.67
C LEU A 112 0.12 -1.59 6.86
N ILE A 113 0.97 -2.45 7.44
CA ILE A 113 0.65 -3.87 7.67
C ILE A 113 -0.62 -4.06 8.52
N PRO A 114 -0.71 -3.55 9.76
CA PRO A 114 -1.92 -3.70 10.57
C PRO A 114 -3.12 -2.94 9.99
N LEU A 115 -2.91 -1.77 9.38
CA LEU A 115 -3.99 -1.00 8.76
C LEU A 115 -4.61 -1.75 7.57
N MET A 116 -3.78 -2.31 6.69
CA MET A 116 -4.22 -3.12 5.56
C MET A 116 -4.87 -4.42 6.03
N GLY A 117 -4.29 -5.08 7.04
CA GLY A 117 -4.86 -6.28 7.63
C GLY A 117 -6.26 -6.06 8.21
N LEU A 118 -6.45 -4.96 8.95
CA LEU A 118 -7.76 -4.58 9.48
C LEU A 118 -8.75 -4.19 8.37
N HIS A 119 -8.29 -3.44 7.36
CA HIS A 119 -9.12 -3.13 6.19
C HIS A 119 -9.59 -4.40 5.48
N TYR A 120 -8.67 -5.32 5.14
CA TYR A 120 -8.99 -6.62 4.53
C TYR A 120 -9.93 -7.44 5.42
N TYR A 121 -9.69 -7.46 6.73
CA TYR A 121 -10.54 -8.18 7.67
C TYR A 121 -12.00 -7.66 7.59
N LEU A 122 -12.20 -6.35 7.68
CA LEU A 122 -13.54 -5.76 7.71
C LEU A 122 -14.27 -5.87 6.37
N VAL A 123 -13.62 -5.61 5.24
CA VAL A 123 -14.30 -5.55 3.94
C VAL A 123 -14.28 -6.87 3.17
N ARG A 124 -13.54 -7.87 3.63
CA ARG A 124 -13.39 -9.17 2.94
C ARG A 124 -13.62 -10.35 3.86
N TYR A 125 -12.80 -10.51 4.88
CA TYR A 125 -12.84 -11.74 5.70
C TYR A 125 -14.11 -11.83 6.54
N LEU A 126 -14.54 -10.74 7.17
CA LEU A 126 -15.74 -10.70 7.99
C LEU A 126 -17.04 -11.00 7.20
N PRO A 127 -17.28 -10.40 6.02
CA PRO A 127 -18.39 -10.81 5.15
C PRO A 127 -18.34 -12.29 4.76
N ILE A 128 -17.15 -12.84 4.44
CA ILE A 128 -16.99 -14.27 4.15
C ILE A 128 -17.40 -15.13 5.35
N GLN A 129 -17.05 -14.73 6.58
CA GLN A 129 -17.47 -15.47 7.79
C GLN A 129 -18.98 -15.44 7.98
N TYR A 130 -19.64 -14.33 7.64
CA TYR A 130 -21.08 -14.14 7.88
C TYR A 130 -21.96 -14.74 6.77
N TYR A 131 -21.57 -14.58 5.50
CA TYR A 131 -22.36 -14.97 4.33
C TYR A 131 -21.74 -16.08 3.47
N GLY A 132 -20.53 -16.53 3.78
CA GLY A 132 -19.77 -17.46 2.93
C GLY A 132 -19.15 -16.82 1.68
N ASP A 133 -19.39 -15.53 1.45
CA ASP A 133 -18.89 -14.76 0.31
C ASP A 133 -18.74 -13.27 0.69
N SER A 134 -18.03 -12.49 -0.11
CA SER A 134 -17.87 -11.04 0.01
C SER A 134 -18.07 -10.30 -1.33
N SER A 135 -18.50 -10.99 -2.38
CA SER A 135 -18.74 -10.38 -3.71
C SER A 135 -19.85 -9.32 -3.71
N PHE A 136 -20.79 -9.40 -2.78
CA PHE A 136 -21.89 -8.44 -2.63
C PHE A 136 -21.46 -7.11 -2.02
N ILE A 137 -20.24 -7.00 -1.49
CA ILE A 137 -19.74 -5.77 -0.85
C ILE A 137 -19.61 -4.66 -1.89
N ASP A 138 -20.22 -3.52 -1.56
CA ASP A 138 -20.25 -2.31 -2.37
C ASP A 138 -19.98 -1.06 -1.49
N PHE A 139 -20.06 0.14 -2.05
CA PHE A 139 -19.89 1.35 -1.25
C PHE A 139 -21.05 1.62 -0.29
N GLY A 140 -22.18 0.90 -0.39
CA GLY A 140 -23.23 0.90 0.62
C GLY A 140 -22.76 0.30 1.95
N TYR A 141 -22.00 -0.79 1.91
CA TYR A 141 -21.35 -1.36 3.10
C TYR A 141 -20.37 -0.38 3.75
N VAL A 142 -19.52 0.24 2.95
CA VAL A 142 -18.55 1.23 3.42
C VAL A 142 -19.24 2.47 3.99
N ALA A 143 -20.27 2.98 3.29
CA ALA A 143 -21.05 4.13 3.73
C ALA A 143 -21.79 3.84 5.04
N TRP A 144 -22.32 2.63 5.24
CA TRP A 144 -22.92 2.24 6.52
C TRP A 144 -21.91 2.43 7.67
N GLY A 145 -20.68 1.95 7.50
CA GLY A 145 -19.61 2.10 8.50
C GLY A 145 -19.22 3.57 8.73
N LEU A 146 -19.20 4.40 7.69
CA LEU A 146 -18.93 5.84 7.78
C LEU A 146 -20.04 6.59 8.53
N GLN A 147 -21.30 6.19 8.35
CA GLN A 147 -22.47 6.83 8.94
C GLN A 147 -22.72 6.39 10.39
N ASN A 148 -22.53 5.11 10.70
CA ASN A 148 -22.92 4.52 11.99
C ASN A 148 -21.74 4.31 12.94
N ARG A 149 -20.51 4.17 12.41
CA ARG A 149 -19.27 4.03 13.21
C ARG A 149 -18.23 5.06 12.74
N PRO A 150 -18.57 6.36 12.70
CA PRO A 150 -17.76 7.38 12.01
C PRO A 150 -16.34 7.47 12.55
N VAL A 151 -16.15 7.53 13.87
CA VAL A 151 -14.81 7.72 14.46
C VAL A 151 -13.85 6.61 14.01
N ILE A 152 -14.26 5.35 14.12
CA ILE A 152 -13.41 4.21 13.76
C ILE A 152 -13.23 4.15 12.25
N THR A 153 -14.32 4.22 11.48
CA THR A 153 -14.28 4.05 10.04
C THR A 153 -13.51 5.16 9.35
N TYR A 154 -13.75 6.44 9.69
CA TYR A 154 -12.99 7.56 9.13
C TYR A 154 -11.52 7.51 9.56
N SER A 155 -11.21 7.19 10.81
CA SER A 155 -9.82 7.13 11.30
C SER A 155 -9.03 6.04 10.59
N LEU A 156 -9.60 4.82 10.47
CA LEU A 156 -8.96 3.71 9.80
C LEU A 156 -8.68 4.01 8.32
N HIS A 157 -9.68 4.48 7.58
CA HIS A 157 -9.52 4.77 6.16
C HIS A 157 -8.60 5.97 5.92
N THR A 158 -8.64 6.99 6.78
CA THR A 158 -7.71 8.14 6.68
C THR A 158 -6.28 7.69 6.91
N ALA A 159 -6.02 6.92 7.97
CA ALA A 159 -4.70 6.38 8.25
C ALA A 159 -4.21 5.49 7.10
N LEU A 160 -5.07 4.62 6.57
CA LEU A 160 -4.75 3.75 5.44
C LEU A 160 -4.41 4.56 4.19
N ILE A 161 -5.23 5.54 3.80
CA ILE A 161 -5.02 6.39 2.62
C ILE A 161 -3.69 7.14 2.72
N LEU A 162 -3.42 7.81 3.84
CA LEU A 162 -2.20 8.61 4.01
C LEU A 162 -0.95 7.74 3.99
N THR A 163 -0.96 6.63 4.72
CA THR A 163 0.19 5.72 4.81
C THR A 163 0.43 4.98 3.49
N ALA A 164 -0.63 4.48 2.84
CA ALA A 164 -0.53 3.81 1.55
C ALA A 164 -0.03 4.75 0.46
N THR A 165 -0.60 5.97 0.35
CA THR A 165 -0.19 6.95 -0.66
C THR A 165 1.29 7.31 -0.48
N TYR A 166 1.73 7.58 0.75
CA TYR A 166 3.15 7.85 1.02
C TYR A 166 4.03 6.66 0.63
N HIS A 167 3.63 5.44 1.02
CA HIS A 167 4.41 4.24 0.79
C HIS A 167 4.55 3.95 -0.71
N ILE A 168 3.45 3.97 -1.47
CA ILE A 168 3.43 3.70 -2.91
C ILE A 168 4.24 4.75 -3.68
N VAL A 169 3.96 6.05 -3.48
CA VAL A 169 4.66 7.12 -4.20
C VAL A 169 6.16 7.12 -3.86
N GLY A 170 6.52 6.93 -2.58
CA GLY A 170 7.91 6.80 -2.15
C GLY A 170 8.59 5.54 -2.70
N GLY A 171 7.86 4.43 -2.84
CA GLY A 171 8.34 3.17 -3.41
C GLY A 171 8.66 3.30 -4.90
N ILE A 172 7.75 3.89 -5.69
CA ILE A 172 7.95 4.16 -7.13
C ILE A 172 9.21 5.00 -7.36
N GLN A 173 9.45 6.01 -6.52
CA GLN A 173 10.67 6.81 -6.64
C GLN A 173 11.93 6.01 -6.37
N LYS A 174 11.92 5.10 -5.39
CA LYS A 174 13.05 4.21 -5.10
C LYS A 174 13.31 3.21 -6.24
N LEU A 175 12.25 2.69 -6.88
CA LEU A 175 12.39 1.83 -8.06
C LEU A 175 13.02 2.57 -9.25
N ARG A 176 12.77 3.87 -9.38
CA ARG A 176 13.29 4.73 -10.46
C ARG A 176 14.63 5.40 -10.16
N GLN A 177 15.17 5.23 -8.95
CA GLN A 177 16.47 5.83 -8.59
C GLN A 177 17.59 5.11 -9.35
N LYS A 178 18.19 5.81 -10.31
CA LYS A 178 19.48 5.43 -10.89
C LYS A 178 20.60 5.79 -9.89
N PRO A 179 21.70 5.02 -9.82
CA PRO A 179 22.89 5.44 -9.09
C PRO A 179 23.31 6.84 -9.58
N ILE A 180 23.42 7.80 -8.67
CA ILE A 180 23.93 9.13 -9.02
C ILE A 180 25.41 8.95 -9.36
N GLN A 181 25.76 9.08 -10.64
CA GLN A 181 27.14 9.25 -11.05
C GLN A 181 27.52 10.68 -10.67
N THR A 182 28.25 10.84 -9.56
CA THR A 182 28.86 12.12 -9.22
C THR A 182 30.05 12.31 -10.15
N PRO A 183 30.05 13.28 -11.08
CA PRO A 183 31.26 13.63 -11.81
C PRO A 183 32.35 14.06 -10.80
N PRO A 184 33.63 13.84 -11.11
CA PRO A 184 34.73 14.21 -10.21
C PRO A 184 34.58 15.69 -9.81
N SER A 185 34.60 15.93 -8.50
CA SER A 185 34.48 17.27 -7.93
C SER A 185 35.75 18.05 -8.23
N VAL A 186 35.71 18.93 -9.24
CA VAL A 186 36.75 19.93 -9.45
C VAL A 186 36.39 21.13 -8.57
N PRO A 187 37.21 21.50 -7.56
CA PRO A 187 36.95 22.69 -6.78
C PRO A 187 37.22 23.93 -7.65
N GLN A 188 36.16 24.48 -8.25
CA GLN A 188 36.21 25.80 -8.87
C GLN A 188 36.06 26.86 -7.78
N HIS A 189 36.99 27.82 -7.79
CA HIS A 189 37.04 28.95 -6.86
C HIS A 189 35.71 29.72 -6.88
N GLY A 190 35.00 29.74 -5.73
CA GLY A 190 33.79 30.54 -5.53
C GLY A 190 32.48 29.83 -5.93
N HIS A 191 31.77 29.31 -4.92
CA HIS A 191 30.47 28.63 -5.02
C HIS A 191 30.46 27.30 -5.81
N ASN A 192 30.14 26.21 -5.11
CA ASN A 192 29.96 24.90 -5.70
C ASN A 192 28.66 24.84 -6.52
N ILE A 193 28.64 25.42 -7.74
CA ILE A 193 27.50 25.45 -8.67
C ILE A 193 26.90 24.04 -8.84
N THR A 194 27.74 23.01 -8.89
CA THR A 194 27.34 21.59 -8.96
C THR A 194 26.55 21.15 -7.73
N HIS A 195 27.00 21.48 -6.51
CA HIS A 195 26.27 21.14 -5.28
C HIS A 195 24.94 21.90 -5.21
N GLN A 196 24.93 23.20 -5.52
CA GLN A 196 23.71 24.01 -5.52
C GLN A 196 22.68 23.48 -6.54
N LYS A 197 23.15 23.02 -7.72
CA LYS A 197 22.31 22.39 -8.74
C LYS A 197 21.75 21.04 -8.26
N ILE A 198 22.58 20.18 -7.65
CA ILE A 198 22.14 18.89 -7.10
C ILE A 198 21.12 19.09 -5.98
N GLU A 199 21.37 20.01 -5.05
CA GLU A 199 20.44 20.33 -3.97
C GLU A 199 19.12 20.89 -4.49
N GLY A 200 19.16 21.78 -5.48
CA GLY A 200 17.97 22.29 -6.15
C GLY A 200 17.14 21.18 -6.78
N GLN A 201 17.78 20.23 -7.49
CA GLN A 201 17.12 19.07 -8.08
C GLN A 201 16.51 18.15 -7.02
N LEU A 202 17.23 17.86 -5.93
CA LEU A 202 16.73 17.04 -4.83
C LEU A 202 15.54 17.72 -4.12
N ARG A 203 15.61 19.04 -3.90
CA ARG A 203 14.52 19.82 -3.31
C ARG A 203 13.28 19.82 -4.20
N HIS A 204 13.46 19.99 -5.51
CA HIS A 204 12.37 19.91 -6.47
C HIS A 204 11.71 18.52 -6.47
N LYS A 205 12.50 17.44 -6.52
CA LYS A 205 11.97 16.06 -6.45
C LYS A 205 11.19 15.80 -5.17
N ARG A 206 11.68 16.27 -4.02
CA ARG A 206 10.98 16.16 -2.72
C ARG A 206 9.69 16.97 -2.69
N ARG A 207 9.68 18.19 -3.25
CA ARG A 207 8.47 19.01 -3.36
C ARG A 207 7.42 18.33 -4.25
N LEU A 208 7.81 17.87 -5.43
CA LEU A 208 6.94 17.13 -6.34
C LEU A 208 6.36 15.88 -5.65
N GLN A 209 7.18 15.12 -4.93
CA GLN A 209 6.72 13.97 -4.16
C GLN A 209 5.61 14.35 -3.17
N LYS A 210 5.83 15.40 -2.38
CA LYS A 210 4.86 15.88 -1.39
C LYS A 210 3.56 16.36 -2.06
N SER A 211 3.66 17.09 -3.16
CA SER A 211 2.50 17.55 -3.93
C SER A 211 1.69 16.38 -4.50
N VAL A 212 2.34 15.36 -5.05
CA VAL A 212 1.67 14.15 -5.57
C VAL A 212 0.97 13.39 -4.44
N ILE A 213 1.65 13.19 -3.31
CA ILE A 213 1.06 12.53 -2.13
C ILE A 213 -0.18 13.32 -1.67
N ALA A 214 -0.05 14.63 -1.48
CA ALA A 214 -1.16 15.47 -1.03
C ALA A 214 -2.34 15.43 -2.01
N GLY A 215 -2.09 15.56 -3.31
CA GLY A 215 -3.15 15.53 -4.33
C GLY A 215 -3.93 14.22 -4.35
N ILE A 216 -3.21 13.08 -4.35
CA ILE A 216 -3.86 11.75 -4.33
C ILE A 216 -4.62 11.54 -3.02
N SER A 217 -4.01 11.88 -1.88
CA SER A 217 -4.68 11.73 -0.58
C SER A 217 -5.93 12.59 -0.46
N ILE A 218 -5.90 13.85 -0.91
CA ILE A 218 -7.08 14.73 -0.90
C ILE A 218 -8.19 14.17 -1.79
N ALA A 219 -7.86 13.72 -3.00
CA ALA A 219 -8.86 13.15 -3.91
C ALA A 219 -9.53 11.90 -3.33
N LEU A 220 -8.75 11.01 -2.69
CA LEU A 220 -9.28 9.81 -2.03
C LEU A 220 -10.12 10.14 -0.79
N LEU A 221 -9.64 11.03 0.07
CA LEU A 221 -10.36 11.44 1.28
C LEU A 221 -11.67 12.16 0.94
N SER A 222 -11.64 13.05 -0.05
CA SER A 222 -12.83 13.72 -0.57
C SER A 222 -13.84 12.70 -1.12
N GLY A 223 -13.37 11.75 -1.94
CA GLY A 223 -14.23 10.68 -2.46
C GLY A 223 -14.88 9.84 -1.35
N MET A 224 -14.10 9.47 -0.32
CA MET A 224 -14.61 8.77 0.86
C MET A 224 -15.68 9.56 1.61
N VAL A 225 -15.49 10.87 1.80
CA VAL A 225 -16.47 11.75 2.43
C VAL A 225 -17.76 11.80 1.59
N ILE A 226 -17.64 11.96 0.28
CA ILE A 226 -18.79 11.96 -0.63
C ILE A 226 -19.55 10.64 -0.56
N ILE A 227 -18.87 9.49 -0.57
CA ILE A 227 -19.51 8.18 -0.42
C ILE A 227 -20.36 8.10 0.85
N GLY A 228 -19.81 8.55 1.98
CA GLY A 228 -20.52 8.56 3.26
C GLY A 228 -21.74 9.48 3.25
N LEU A 229 -21.65 10.64 2.59
CA LEU A 229 -22.74 11.62 2.56
C LEU A 229 -23.82 11.32 1.51
N ASP A 230 -23.44 10.84 0.33
CA ASP A 230 -24.32 10.65 -0.83
C ASP A 230 -25.17 9.36 -0.73
N THR A 231 -24.67 8.35 0.00
CA THR A 231 -25.37 7.06 0.14
C THR A 231 -26.54 7.15 1.11
N LYS A 232 -27.75 7.45 0.61
CA LYS A 232 -28.96 7.59 1.44
C LYS A 232 -29.73 6.29 1.73
N LYS A 233 -29.65 5.31 0.84
CA LYS A 233 -30.35 4.02 0.96
C LYS A 233 -29.33 2.89 0.94
N ILE A 234 -29.35 2.07 2.00
CA ILE A 234 -28.43 0.93 2.17
C ILE A 234 -29.30 -0.33 2.32
N PRO A 235 -29.44 -1.16 1.26
CA PRO A 235 -30.36 -2.30 1.25
C PRO A 235 -30.13 -3.31 2.38
N LEU A 236 -28.88 -3.61 2.72
CA LEU A 236 -28.50 -4.62 3.72
C LEU A 236 -28.09 -4.02 5.08
N ARG A 237 -28.61 -2.83 5.43
CA ARG A 237 -28.16 -2.08 6.62
C ARG A 237 -28.24 -2.86 7.93
N HIS A 238 -29.28 -3.70 8.11
CA HIS A 238 -29.50 -4.43 9.36
C HIS A 238 -28.51 -5.59 9.49
N ASP A 239 -28.21 -6.26 8.38
CA ASP A 239 -27.21 -7.32 8.38
C ASP A 239 -25.81 -6.76 8.61
N PHE A 240 -25.51 -5.58 8.05
CA PHE A 240 -24.25 -4.87 8.33
C PHE A 240 -24.14 -4.56 9.82
N GLU A 241 -25.20 -4.04 10.43
CA GLU A 241 -25.26 -3.78 11.86
C GLU A 241 -24.99 -5.05 12.69
N GLN A 242 -25.67 -6.15 12.39
CA GLN A 242 -25.46 -7.43 13.07
C GLN A 242 -24.02 -7.92 12.94
N MET A 243 -23.45 -7.83 11.75
CA MET A 243 -22.07 -8.22 11.46
C MET A 243 -21.08 -7.39 12.29
N TYR A 244 -21.24 -6.06 12.35
CA TYR A 244 -20.36 -5.21 13.16
C TYR A 244 -20.56 -5.42 14.67
N ASN A 245 -21.77 -5.76 15.13
CA ASN A 245 -22.03 -6.03 16.54
C ASN A 245 -21.37 -7.32 17.06
N THR A 246 -20.97 -8.23 16.16
CA THR A 246 -20.16 -9.41 16.52
C THR A 246 -18.75 -9.00 16.96
N LEU A 247 -18.26 -7.84 16.52
CA LEU A 247 -16.93 -7.34 16.83
C LEU A 247 -16.93 -6.61 18.17
N SER A 248 -16.16 -7.12 19.13
CA SER A 248 -15.94 -6.45 20.42
C SER A 248 -15.37 -5.03 20.29
N LEU A 249 -14.59 -4.78 19.22
CA LEU A 249 -13.97 -3.49 18.93
C LEU A 249 -14.98 -2.35 18.63
N PHE A 250 -16.23 -2.68 18.29
CA PHE A 250 -17.26 -1.74 17.86
C PHE A 250 -18.43 -1.62 18.85
N LYS A 251 -18.29 -2.16 20.08
CA LYS A 251 -19.33 -2.13 21.12
C LYS A 251 -19.47 -0.79 21.86
N PHE A 252 -18.91 0.30 21.33
CA PHE A 252 -18.97 1.65 21.90
C PHE A 252 -19.68 2.61 20.93
#